data_AF-A0ABD1S2G4-F1
#
_entry.id   AF-A0ABD1S2G4-F1
#
_cell.length_a   1.000
_cell.length_b   1.000
_cell.length_c   1.000
_cell.angle_alpha   90.00
_cell.angle_beta   90.00
_cell.angle_gamma   90.00
#
_symmetry.space_group_name_H-M   'P 1'
#
loop_
_entity.id
_entity.type
_entity.pdbx_description
1 polymer ?
#
loop_
_entity_poly.entity_id
_entity_poly.type
_entity_poly.pdbx_seq_one_letter_code
_entity_poly.pdbx_strand_id
1 'polypeptide(L)'
;MDRVVSVFKSHPMKYMIQTTRSWDFINLLTSGNSGNISGIKDEEILQKADYGKDIIVGVLDTGYEAQYGPLNDTINYRSARDRDGHGTHTASTVAGRKVHNTSLLGGFASGTAEGGAPLARLAIYKVCWTTPAPSKVLKSTCFHEDMLAAFDDAIADGVHVISISISPYKNIEYTQDGIALGALHATKRNIVVVASAGNWGPAPSTVRNVVPWIITVGASSIDRIFSSPVLLGNGLKIEGQTVTPYKLNTVRPLVYAGDAEAPGTTTNDTVG
;
A
#
# COMPACT_ATOMS: atom_id res chain seq x y z
N MET A 1 -30.03 25.06 -12.49
CA MET A 1 -28.85 25.56 -11.74
C MET A 1 -28.47 24.52 -10.66
N ASP A 2 -27.32 24.52 -9.94
CA ASP A 2 -26.36 25.61 -9.59
C ASP A 2 -24.83 25.41 -9.90
N ARG A 3 -23.91 25.15 -8.92
CA ARG A 3 -22.46 25.52 -8.99
C ARG A 3 -21.32 24.53 -8.56
N VAL A 4 -21.55 23.27 -8.12
CA VAL A 4 -20.49 22.22 -7.83
C VAL A 4 -19.39 22.17 -8.90
N VAL A 5 -18.14 21.79 -8.56
CA VAL A 5 -17.01 22.16 -9.44
C VAL A 5 -15.97 21.09 -9.81
N SER A 6 -16.17 19.78 -9.54
CA SER A 6 -15.15 18.78 -9.94
C SER A 6 -15.68 17.36 -10.21
N VAL A 7 -15.28 16.81 -11.37
CA VAL A 7 -15.21 15.37 -11.64
C VAL A 7 -13.72 15.01 -11.79
N PHE A 8 -13.24 14.01 -11.06
CA PHE A 8 -11.87 13.52 -11.18
C PHE A 8 -11.86 12.10 -11.77
N LYS A 9 -11.00 11.87 -12.76
CA LYS A 9 -10.71 10.52 -13.25
C LYS A 9 -9.89 9.78 -12.18
N SER A 10 -10.31 8.58 -11.80
CA SER A 10 -9.55 7.72 -10.88
C SER A 10 -8.25 7.20 -11.53
N HIS A 11 -7.41 6.52 -10.73
CA HIS A 11 -6.03 6.07 -10.98
C HIS A 11 -4.98 7.20 -10.90
N PRO A 12 -3.75 6.94 -10.40
CA PRO A 12 -3.21 5.67 -9.88
C PRO A 12 -3.56 5.42 -8.40
N MET A 13 -3.04 4.33 -7.82
CA MET A 13 -3.19 4.02 -6.39
C MET A 13 -2.54 5.12 -5.53
N LYS A 14 -3.26 5.64 -4.53
CA LYS A 14 -2.69 6.45 -3.46
C LYS A 14 -2.45 5.57 -2.24
N TYR A 15 -1.20 5.36 -1.88
CA TYR A 15 -0.85 4.74 -0.60
C TYR A 15 -1.30 5.64 0.54
N MET A 16 -2.04 5.06 1.49
CA MET A 16 -2.76 5.80 2.53
C MET A 16 -2.46 5.19 3.90
N ILE A 17 -1.97 6.01 4.84
CA ILE A 17 -1.63 5.59 6.20
C ILE A 17 -2.85 4.95 6.87
N GLN A 18 -2.82 3.63 7.07
CA GLN A 18 -3.91 2.91 7.76
C GLN A 18 -3.70 2.85 9.27
N THR A 19 -2.47 3.06 9.74
CA THR A 19 -2.03 2.76 11.10
C THR A 19 -2.71 3.55 12.21
N THR A 20 -3.32 4.71 11.91
CA THR A 20 -4.12 5.50 12.87
C THR A 20 -5.46 4.84 13.29
N ARG A 21 -5.68 3.56 12.92
CA ARG A 21 -6.77 2.72 13.42
C ARG A 21 -6.50 1.22 13.34
N SER A 22 -5.67 0.76 12.39
CA SER A 22 -5.49 -0.69 12.16
C SER A 22 -4.96 -1.45 13.38
N TRP A 23 -4.17 -0.80 14.24
CA TRP A 23 -3.64 -1.41 15.45
C TRP A 23 -4.68 -1.52 16.57
N ASP A 24 -5.50 -0.49 16.80
CA ASP A 24 -6.67 -0.59 17.68
C ASP A 24 -7.64 -1.68 17.21
N PHE A 25 -7.85 -1.78 15.89
CA PHE A 25 -8.79 -2.73 15.28
C PHE A 25 -8.37 -4.19 15.49
N ILE A 26 -7.08 -4.46 15.63
CA ILE A 26 -6.55 -5.77 16.05
C ILE A 26 -6.15 -5.81 17.54
N ASN A 27 -6.66 -4.87 18.35
CA ASN A 27 -6.44 -4.68 19.78
C ASN A 27 -5.00 -4.43 20.27
N LEU A 28 -4.01 -4.27 19.38
CA LEU A 28 -2.58 -4.15 19.71
C LEU A 28 -2.23 -2.96 20.62
N LEU A 29 -3.10 -1.93 20.68
CA LEU A 29 -2.88 -0.68 21.43
C LEU A 29 -4.02 -0.33 22.42
N THR A 30 -5.07 -1.15 22.55
CA THR A 30 -6.30 -0.78 23.27
C THR A 30 -6.33 -1.30 24.71
N SER A 31 -5.90 -0.46 25.65
CA SER A 31 -6.06 -0.71 27.09
C SER A 31 -7.52 -0.57 27.56
N GLY A 32 -8.37 -1.57 27.29
CA GLY A 32 -9.72 -1.62 27.87
C GLY A 32 -10.75 -2.58 27.23
N ASN A 33 -11.10 -3.65 27.94
CA ASN A 33 -12.38 -4.40 27.90
C ASN A 33 -13.10 -4.58 26.53
N SER A 34 -12.52 -5.33 25.60
CA SER A 34 -13.31 -6.03 24.57
C SER A 34 -12.68 -7.32 24.07
N GLY A 35 -13.29 -8.47 24.41
CA GLY A 35 -13.16 -9.74 23.67
C GLY A 35 -11.79 -10.45 23.70
N ASN A 36 -11.59 -11.37 24.64
CA ASN A 36 -10.50 -12.35 24.56
C ASN A 36 -10.65 -13.23 23.31
N ILE A 37 -9.68 -13.18 22.39
CA ILE A 37 -9.55 -14.15 21.28
C ILE A 37 -8.32 -15.08 21.49
N SER A 38 -7.30 -14.63 22.23
CA SER A 38 -6.04 -15.36 22.47
C SER A 38 -5.76 -15.70 23.95
N GLY A 39 -6.39 -15.01 24.90
CA GLY A 39 -6.07 -15.12 26.33
C GLY A 39 -4.81 -14.36 26.77
N ILE A 40 -4.12 -13.71 25.83
CA ILE A 40 -3.05 -12.71 26.07
C ILE A 40 -3.70 -11.33 25.90
N LYS A 41 -3.25 -10.31 26.64
CA LYS A 41 -3.64 -8.91 26.36
C LYS A 41 -2.65 -8.34 25.34
N ASP A 42 -3.10 -7.74 24.25
CA ASP A 42 -2.16 -7.47 23.15
C ASP A 42 -1.15 -6.33 23.41
N GLU A 43 -1.43 -5.41 24.36
CA GLU A 43 -0.39 -4.52 24.95
C GLU A 43 0.77 -5.31 25.59
N GLU A 44 0.48 -6.48 26.17
CA GLU A 44 1.45 -7.39 26.77
C GLU A 44 2.35 -8.03 25.69
N ILE A 45 1.90 -8.14 24.43
CA ILE A 45 2.71 -8.65 23.32
C ILE A 45 3.77 -7.62 22.95
N LEU A 46 3.39 -6.35 22.77
CA LEU A 46 4.34 -5.27 22.49
C LEU A 46 5.37 -5.12 23.62
N GLN A 47 4.93 -5.21 24.88
CA GLN A 47 5.82 -5.16 26.04
C GLN A 47 6.75 -6.38 26.13
N LYS A 48 6.24 -7.61 25.90
CA LYS A 48 7.06 -8.84 25.85
C LYS A 48 8.11 -8.82 24.72
N ALA A 49 7.83 -8.11 23.62
CA ALA A 49 8.73 -7.97 22.48
C ALA A 49 9.69 -6.77 22.57
N ASP A 50 9.69 -6.01 23.69
CA ASP A 50 10.33 -4.68 23.83
C ASP A 50 10.11 -3.79 22.59
N TYR A 51 8.87 -3.81 22.08
CA TYR A 51 8.41 -3.10 20.87
C TYR A 51 9.29 -3.34 19.61
N GLY A 52 10.05 -4.44 19.58
CA GLY A 52 10.98 -4.82 18.51
C GLY A 52 12.37 -4.16 18.55
N LYS A 53 12.75 -3.46 19.62
CA LYS A 53 13.97 -2.62 19.75
C LYS A 53 15.29 -3.19 19.22
N ASP A 54 15.55 -4.48 19.42
CA ASP A 54 16.77 -5.15 18.97
C ASP A 54 16.57 -5.98 17.68
N ILE A 55 15.38 -5.93 17.09
CA ILE A 55 15.04 -6.52 15.79
C ILE A 55 15.38 -5.55 14.66
N ILE A 56 15.99 -6.07 13.60
CA ILE A 56 16.19 -5.38 12.33
C ILE A 56 15.24 -5.97 11.30
N VAL A 57 14.39 -5.14 10.69
CA VAL A 57 13.51 -5.53 9.58
C VAL A 57 14.06 -4.96 8.26
N GLY A 58 14.37 -5.85 7.33
CA GLY A 58 14.66 -5.50 5.95
C GLY A 58 13.37 -5.21 5.17
N VAL A 59 13.31 -4.07 4.50
CA VAL A 59 12.22 -3.71 3.58
C VAL A 59 12.82 -3.57 2.17
N LEU A 60 12.29 -4.34 1.22
CA LEU A 60 12.78 -4.40 -0.16
C LEU A 60 11.89 -3.55 -1.09
N ASP A 61 12.39 -2.40 -1.60
CA ASP A 61 11.62 -1.38 -2.37
C ASP A 61 12.48 -0.37 -3.21
N THR A 62 12.25 -0.22 -4.55
CA THR A 62 12.75 0.83 -5.55
C THR A 62 14.02 0.79 -6.53
N GLY A 63 14.63 -0.29 -7.05
CA GLY A 63 15.77 -0.39 -8.05
C GLY A 63 15.47 -0.83 -9.52
N TYR A 64 16.45 -0.79 -10.47
CA TYR A 64 16.23 -0.97 -11.95
C TYR A 64 17.45 -1.12 -12.92
N GLU A 65 18.67 -0.69 -12.56
CA GLU A 65 19.71 -0.38 -13.57
C GLU A 65 20.22 -1.57 -14.40
N ALA A 66 20.11 -2.81 -13.89
CA ALA A 66 20.64 -4.00 -14.55
C ALA A 66 20.01 -4.29 -15.93
N GLN A 67 18.70 -4.01 -16.10
CA GLN A 67 17.98 -4.38 -17.34
C GLN A 67 17.81 -3.23 -18.34
N TYR A 68 17.84 -1.98 -17.88
CA TYR A 68 17.56 -0.80 -18.72
C TYR A 68 18.77 0.13 -18.93
N GLY A 69 19.92 -0.17 -18.32
CA GLY A 69 21.11 0.67 -18.39
C GLY A 69 21.07 1.82 -17.37
N PRO A 70 21.76 2.95 -17.64
CA PRO A 70 21.92 4.01 -16.66
C PRO A 70 20.57 4.61 -16.26
N LEU A 71 20.36 4.76 -14.95
CA LEU A 71 19.14 5.31 -14.38
C LEU A 71 18.85 6.71 -14.92
N ASN A 72 17.64 6.92 -15.46
CA ASN A 72 17.18 8.27 -15.82
C ASN A 72 16.93 9.09 -14.53
N ASP A 73 17.88 9.94 -14.20
CA ASP A 73 17.95 10.76 -12.99
C ASP A 73 16.84 11.82 -12.90
N THR A 74 16.36 12.33 -14.03
CA THR A 74 15.20 13.23 -14.09
C THR A 74 13.91 12.58 -13.55
N ILE A 75 13.85 11.24 -13.52
CA ILE A 75 12.71 10.48 -13.01
C ILE A 75 13.03 9.44 -11.92
N ASN A 76 14.26 9.39 -11.37
CA ASN A 76 14.63 8.48 -10.28
C ASN A 76 15.87 9.00 -9.50
N TYR A 77 15.97 8.76 -8.20
CA TYR A 77 17.07 9.28 -7.36
C TYR A 77 18.11 8.19 -7.01
N ARG A 78 19.20 8.01 -7.77
CA ARG A 78 20.22 6.93 -7.63
C ARG A 78 20.81 6.76 -6.20
N SER A 79 20.02 6.15 -5.31
CA SER A 79 20.14 6.15 -3.84
C SER A 79 18.93 5.43 -3.22
N ALA A 80 18.96 5.13 -1.92
CA ALA A 80 17.83 4.59 -1.17
C ALA A 80 16.57 5.51 -1.11
N ARG A 81 16.63 6.77 -1.59
CA ARG A 81 15.50 7.72 -1.51
C ARG A 81 14.29 7.27 -2.32
N ASP A 82 13.18 6.98 -1.65
CA ASP A 82 11.88 6.73 -2.26
C ASP A 82 11.41 7.92 -3.12
N ARG A 83 10.72 7.62 -4.23
CA ARG A 83 10.09 8.58 -5.15
C ARG A 83 8.60 8.30 -5.37
N ASP A 84 8.15 7.09 -5.06
CA ASP A 84 6.81 6.58 -5.34
C ASP A 84 5.91 6.73 -4.09
N GLY A 85 6.46 6.44 -2.92
CA GLY A 85 5.78 6.50 -1.62
C GLY A 85 5.42 5.13 -1.04
N HIS A 86 5.43 4.07 -1.87
CA HIS A 86 5.15 2.69 -1.42
C HIS A 86 6.13 2.22 -0.33
N GLY A 87 7.45 2.37 -0.54
CA GLY A 87 8.46 2.00 0.45
C GLY A 87 8.32 2.78 1.76
N THR A 88 8.08 4.09 1.67
CA THR A 88 7.84 4.95 2.84
C THR A 88 6.59 4.52 3.62
N HIS A 89 5.51 4.19 2.91
CA HIS A 89 4.24 3.76 3.51
C HIS A 89 4.33 2.38 4.17
N THR A 90 4.96 1.42 3.51
CA THR A 90 5.13 0.06 4.03
C THR A 90 6.10 0.02 5.20
N ALA A 91 7.26 0.68 5.10
CA ALA A 91 8.23 0.76 6.19
C ALA A 91 7.69 1.48 7.44
N SER A 92 6.90 2.56 7.27
CA SER A 92 6.21 3.22 8.39
C SER A 92 5.06 2.40 8.97
N THR A 93 4.46 1.48 8.19
CA THR A 93 3.51 0.50 8.72
C THR A 93 4.23 -0.58 9.54
N VAL A 94 5.43 -1.02 9.14
CA VAL A 94 6.25 -2.00 9.88
C VAL A 94 6.77 -1.42 11.19
N ALA A 95 7.54 -0.33 11.16
CA ALA A 95 8.27 0.20 12.32
C ALA A 95 8.25 1.74 12.39
N GLY A 96 7.15 2.36 11.94
CA GLY A 96 6.93 3.79 12.14
C GLY A 96 6.94 4.16 13.62
N ARG A 97 7.66 5.22 13.98
CA ARG A 97 7.60 5.79 15.32
C ARG A 97 6.23 6.41 15.59
N LYS A 98 5.87 6.53 16.86
CA LYS A 98 4.66 7.23 17.31
C LYS A 98 4.69 8.70 16.87
N VAL A 99 3.78 9.09 15.97
CA VAL A 99 3.59 10.48 15.53
C VAL A 99 2.16 10.90 15.79
N HIS A 100 1.97 11.88 16.68
CA HIS A 100 0.67 12.44 17.05
C HIS A 100 0.14 13.41 15.99
N ASN A 101 -1.18 13.66 16.01
CA ASN A 101 -1.87 14.65 15.15
C ASN A 101 -1.65 14.45 13.64
N THR A 102 -1.42 13.20 13.22
CA THR A 102 -1.30 12.81 11.81
C THR A 102 -2.68 12.70 11.15
N SER A 103 -2.80 13.13 9.90
CA SER A 103 -4.00 12.93 9.08
C SER A 103 -3.64 12.98 7.59
N LEU A 104 -4.47 12.39 6.74
CA LEU A 104 -4.41 12.61 5.29
C LEU A 104 -4.99 13.99 4.96
N LEU A 105 -4.55 14.60 3.84
CA LEU A 105 -5.08 15.86 3.31
C LEU A 105 -6.61 15.93 3.42
N GLY A 106 -7.11 16.99 4.05
CA GLY A 106 -8.55 17.17 4.36
C GLY A 106 -8.97 16.72 5.76
N GLY A 107 -8.07 16.12 6.55
CA GLY A 107 -8.29 15.68 7.93
C GLY A 107 -8.76 14.24 8.07
N PHE A 108 -8.74 13.43 7.00
CA PHE A 108 -9.15 12.03 7.05
C PHE A 108 -8.15 11.20 7.87
N ALA A 109 -8.67 10.17 8.56
CA ALA A 109 -7.88 9.25 9.38
C ALA A 109 -7.07 9.96 10.50
N SER A 110 -7.55 11.12 10.98
CA SER A 110 -6.87 11.91 12.01
C SER A 110 -6.65 11.11 13.30
N GLY A 111 -5.42 11.11 13.81
CA GLY A 111 -5.04 10.37 15.01
C GLY A 111 -3.52 10.30 15.22
N THR A 112 -3.09 9.31 16.00
CA THR A 112 -1.67 8.98 16.17
C THR A 112 -1.30 7.84 15.22
N ALA A 113 -0.28 8.04 14.38
CA ALA A 113 0.28 6.97 13.54
C ALA A 113 1.44 6.28 14.26
N GLU A 114 1.55 4.97 14.10
CA GLU A 114 2.56 4.11 14.73
C GLU A 114 2.74 2.83 13.89
N GLY A 115 3.90 2.17 13.94
CA GLY A 115 4.14 0.88 13.28
C GLY A 115 3.75 -0.32 14.15
N GLY A 116 3.78 -1.52 13.58
CA GLY A 116 3.58 -2.77 14.33
C GLY A 116 4.70 -3.09 15.32
N ALA A 117 5.93 -2.63 15.05
CA ALA A 117 7.10 -2.75 15.93
C ALA A 117 7.82 -1.39 16.08
N PRO A 118 7.31 -0.45 16.89
CA PRO A 118 7.74 0.96 16.88
C PRO A 118 9.19 1.23 17.29
N LEU A 119 9.85 0.28 17.99
CA LEU A 119 11.25 0.41 18.37
C LEU A 119 12.21 -0.33 17.41
N ALA A 120 11.69 -1.18 16.52
CA ALA A 120 12.51 -1.93 15.56
C ALA A 120 13.29 -1.04 14.60
N ARG A 121 14.40 -1.57 14.11
CA ARG A 121 15.30 -0.89 13.17
C ARG A 121 14.91 -1.27 11.75
N LEU A 122 14.92 -0.29 10.84
CA LEU A 122 14.62 -0.50 9.42
C LEU A 122 15.92 -0.50 8.62
N ALA A 123 16.11 -1.51 7.78
CA ALA A 123 17.11 -1.52 6.72
C ALA A 123 16.39 -1.55 5.37
N ILE A 124 16.74 -0.63 4.46
CA ILE A 124 15.99 -0.38 3.22
C ILE A 124 16.85 -0.77 2.01
N TYR A 125 16.46 -1.85 1.32
CA TYR A 125 17.13 -2.41 0.15
C TYR A 125 16.27 -2.19 -1.08
N LYS A 126 16.85 -1.98 -2.28
CA LYS A 126 16.17 -1.16 -3.29
C LYS A 126 15.89 -1.85 -4.62
N VAL A 127 14.61 -2.23 -4.90
CA VAL A 127 14.26 -3.25 -5.93
C VAL A 127 13.15 -3.00 -7.01
N CYS A 128 12.36 -1.89 -6.98
CA CYS A 128 11.31 -1.49 -7.97
C CYS A 128 11.25 0.00 -8.47
N TRP A 129 12.16 0.52 -9.30
CA TRP A 129 12.22 1.95 -9.71
C TRP A 129 11.12 2.36 -10.70
N THR A 130 11.01 3.67 -11.00
CA THR A 130 10.07 4.19 -12.02
C THR A 130 10.59 3.98 -13.44
N THR A 131 9.76 3.37 -14.29
CA THR A 131 10.04 3.11 -15.72
C THR A 131 9.22 4.00 -16.65
N PRO A 132 9.75 4.41 -17.83
CA PRO A 132 8.98 5.08 -18.87
C PRO A 132 8.04 4.09 -19.57
N ALA A 133 6.73 4.32 -19.48
CA ALA A 133 5.72 3.52 -20.19
C ALA A 133 5.29 4.19 -21.52
N PRO A 134 4.75 3.43 -22.50
CA PRO A 134 4.19 4.01 -23.73
C PRO A 134 2.95 4.90 -23.51
N SER A 135 2.24 4.71 -22.39
CA SER A 135 1.25 5.68 -21.91
C SER A 135 1.90 6.65 -20.93
N LYS A 136 1.38 7.87 -20.81
CA LYS A 136 1.88 8.91 -19.88
C LYS A 136 1.67 8.59 -18.38
N VAL A 137 1.49 7.32 -18.04
CA VAL A 137 1.37 6.80 -16.67
C VAL A 137 2.69 6.11 -16.33
N LEU A 138 3.53 6.80 -15.55
CA LEU A 138 4.74 6.22 -14.96
C LEU A 138 4.38 4.95 -14.17
N LYS A 139 5.20 3.91 -14.28
CA LYS A 139 5.02 2.65 -13.54
C LYS A 139 6.26 2.34 -12.72
N SER A 140 6.08 1.95 -11.46
CA SER A 140 7.13 1.22 -10.74
C SER A 140 7.27 -0.18 -11.34
N THR A 141 8.49 -0.71 -11.47
CA THR A 141 8.77 -2.06 -12.00
C THR A 141 9.96 -2.67 -11.26
N CYS A 142 9.78 -3.90 -10.79
CA CYS A 142 10.79 -4.67 -10.05
C CYS A 142 11.42 -5.74 -10.92
N PHE A 143 12.71 -6.01 -10.72
CA PHE A 143 13.46 -7.01 -11.48
C PHE A 143 13.99 -8.09 -10.54
N HIS A 144 14.01 -9.34 -11.00
CA HIS A 144 14.37 -10.47 -10.14
C HIS A 144 15.85 -10.42 -9.73
N GLU A 145 16.68 -9.79 -10.55
CA GLU A 145 18.08 -9.48 -10.33
C GLU A 145 18.26 -8.50 -9.15
N ASP A 146 17.55 -7.37 -9.16
CA ASP A 146 17.56 -6.41 -8.06
C ASP A 146 16.96 -7.02 -6.76
N MET A 147 15.89 -7.83 -6.88
CA MET A 147 15.34 -8.58 -5.73
C MET A 147 16.39 -9.53 -5.12
N LEU A 148 17.11 -10.30 -5.95
CA LEU A 148 18.10 -11.28 -5.50
C LEU A 148 19.32 -10.63 -4.86
N ALA A 149 19.84 -9.53 -5.44
CA ALA A 149 20.92 -8.75 -4.84
C ALA A 149 20.52 -8.21 -3.46
N ALA A 150 19.34 -7.58 -3.37
CA ALA A 150 18.80 -7.07 -2.11
C ALA A 150 18.52 -8.17 -1.06
N PHE A 151 18.21 -9.39 -1.49
CA PHE A 151 18.13 -10.54 -0.58
C PHE A 151 19.50 -10.93 -0.03
N ASP A 152 20.55 -11.01 -0.86
CA ASP A 152 21.90 -11.39 -0.41
C ASP A 152 22.53 -10.31 0.48
N ASP A 153 22.35 -9.03 0.15
CA ASP A 153 22.72 -7.89 1.00
C ASP A 153 22.00 -7.96 2.37
N ALA A 154 20.67 -8.09 2.39
CA ALA A 154 19.90 -8.16 3.63
C ALA A 154 20.23 -9.38 4.50
N ILE A 155 20.62 -10.48 3.85
CA ILE A 155 21.14 -11.69 4.50
C ILE A 155 22.52 -11.42 5.13
N ALA A 156 23.42 -10.73 4.42
CA ALA A 156 24.77 -10.42 4.88
C ALA A 156 24.77 -9.39 6.02
N ASP A 157 23.89 -8.38 5.96
CA ASP A 157 23.66 -7.38 6.99
C ASP A 157 22.96 -7.94 8.25
N GLY A 158 22.48 -9.20 8.20
CA GLY A 158 21.89 -9.88 9.36
C GLY A 158 20.52 -9.34 9.78
N VAL A 159 19.65 -9.01 8.82
CA VAL A 159 18.25 -8.67 9.16
C VAL A 159 17.53 -9.89 9.75
N HIS A 160 16.57 -9.65 10.63
CA HIS A 160 15.86 -10.71 11.35
C HIS A 160 14.55 -11.10 10.65
N VAL A 161 13.93 -10.13 9.98
CA VAL A 161 12.69 -10.28 9.19
C VAL A 161 12.87 -9.52 7.88
N ILE A 162 12.33 -10.06 6.79
CA ILE A 162 12.25 -9.41 5.48
C ILE A 162 10.78 -9.20 5.12
N SER A 163 10.40 -7.95 4.83
CA SER A 163 9.04 -7.52 4.49
C SER A 163 8.97 -7.07 3.02
N ILE A 164 8.16 -7.76 2.22
CA ILE A 164 8.08 -7.60 0.76
C ILE A 164 6.64 -7.34 0.33
N SER A 165 6.28 -6.07 0.15
CA SER A 165 4.97 -5.70 -0.40
C SER A 165 4.92 -5.79 -1.95
N ILE A 166 5.70 -6.71 -2.52
CA ILE A 166 5.92 -6.95 -3.95
C ILE A 166 5.54 -8.40 -4.29
N SER A 167 5.07 -8.63 -5.51
CA SER A 167 4.59 -9.93 -5.96
C SER A 167 4.76 -10.09 -7.48
N PRO A 168 5.14 -11.27 -8.01
CA PRO A 168 5.31 -11.48 -9.44
C PRO A 168 4.03 -11.19 -10.24
N TYR A 169 4.18 -10.59 -11.43
CA TYR A 169 3.05 -10.23 -12.29
C TYR A 169 2.17 -11.45 -12.68
N LYS A 170 2.84 -12.56 -12.99
CA LYS A 170 2.26 -13.89 -13.26
C LYS A 170 2.88 -14.93 -12.32
N ASN A 171 2.17 -16.02 -12.09
CA ASN A 171 2.79 -17.21 -11.50
C ASN A 171 3.84 -17.76 -12.46
N ILE A 172 5.01 -18.14 -11.92
CA ILE A 172 6.14 -18.76 -12.60
C ILE A 172 6.69 -19.88 -11.70
N GLU A 173 7.60 -20.70 -12.23
CA GLU A 173 8.24 -21.76 -11.43
C GLU A 173 9.11 -21.15 -10.32
N TYR A 174 9.18 -21.82 -9.17
CA TYR A 174 9.98 -21.33 -8.02
C TYR A 174 11.49 -21.24 -8.31
N THR A 175 11.95 -21.95 -9.34
CA THR A 175 13.31 -21.91 -9.93
C THR A 175 13.59 -20.66 -10.77
N GLN A 176 12.55 -19.91 -11.14
CA GLN A 176 12.61 -18.71 -11.96
C GLN A 176 12.18 -17.44 -11.19
N ASP A 177 11.58 -17.59 -10.01
CA ASP A 177 11.16 -16.48 -9.16
C ASP A 177 12.27 -16.06 -8.19
N GLY A 178 12.89 -14.92 -8.45
CA GLY A 178 13.88 -14.31 -7.55
C GLY A 178 13.37 -14.07 -6.13
N ILE A 179 12.06 -13.88 -5.91
CA ILE A 179 11.48 -13.74 -4.57
C ILE A 179 11.47 -15.10 -3.87
N ALA A 180 11.03 -16.16 -4.56
CA ALA A 180 11.04 -17.52 -4.01
C ALA A 180 12.46 -17.99 -3.68
N LEU A 181 13.41 -17.77 -4.59
CA LEU A 181 14.81 -18.15 -4.41
C LEU A 181 15.48 -17.36 -3.27
N GLY A 182 15.39 -16.03 -3.28
CA GLY A 182 15.94 -15.19 -2.22
C GLY A 182 15.36 -15.54 -0.85
N ALA A 183 14.04 -15.73 -0.78
CA ALA A 183 13.38 -16.13 0.46
C ALA A 183 13.83 -17.51 0.97
N LEU A 184 14.12 -18.47 0.07
CA LEU A 184 14.66 -19.77 0.48
C LEU A 184 16.05 -19.62 1.11
N HIS A 185 16.88 -18.71 0.60
CA HIS A 185 18.21 -18.43 1.13
C HIS A 185 18.19 -17.59 2.42
N ALA A 186 17.15 -16.80 2.65
CA ALA A 186 16.87 -16.10 3.91
C ALA A 186 16.36 -17.07 4.99
N THR A 187 15.34 -17.88 4.68
CA THR A 187 14.76 -18.87 5.62
C THR A 187 15.79 -19.91 6.06
N LYS A 188 16.70 -20.35 5.17
CA LYS A 188 17.86 -21.22 5.51
C LYS A 188 18.82 -20.62 6.55
N ARG A 189 18.74 -19.32 6.81
CA ARG A 189 19.55 -18.58 7.80
C ARG A 189 18.69 -18.04 8.96
N ASN A 190 17.49 -18.61 9.15
CA ASN A 190 16.50 -18.24 10.17
C ASN A 190 15.90 -16.82 10.05
N ILE A 191 16.01 -16.19 8.87
CA ILE A 191 15.39 -14.90 8.58
C ILE A 191 13.95 -15.14 8.10
N VAL A 192 12.96 -14.57 8.78
CA VAL A 192 11.54 -14.74 8.44
C VAL A 192 11.17 -13.87 7.25
N VAL A 193 10.52 -14.42 6.22
CA VAL A 193 10.08 -13.67 5.04
C VAL A 193 8.56 -13.55 4.99
N VAL A 194 8.08 -12.31 4.89
CA VAL A 194 6.65 -11.96 4.78
C VAL A 194 6.43 -11.25 3.45
N ALA A 195 5.47 -11.71 2.64
CA ALA A 195 5.17 -11.09 1.35
C ALA A 195 3.67 -10.97 1.06
N SER A 196 3.28 -10.02 0.21
CA SER A 196 1.87 -9.80 -0.15
C SER A 196 1.31 -10.90 -1.07
N ALA A 197 0.02 -11.20 -0.95
CA ALA A 197 -0.69 -12.18 -1.79
C ALA A 197 -0.90 -11.72 -3.24
N GLY A 198 -0.60 -10.46 -3.57
CA GLY A 198 -0.91 -9.84 -4.86
C GLY A 198 -2.37 -9.34 -4.97
N ASN A 199 -2.62 -8.47 -5.96
CA ASN A 199 -3.87 -7.71 -6.10
C ASN A 199 -4.73 -8.14 -7.32
N TRP A 200 -4.60 -9.38 -7.80
CA TRP A 200 -5.30 -9.89 -8.99
C TRP A 200 -6.63 -10.61 -8.71
N GLY A 201 -7.12 -10.57 -7.46
CA GLY A 201 -8.41 -11.15 -7.08
C GLY A 201 -9.62 -10.45 -7.75
N PRO A 202 -10.86 -10.97 -7.56
CA PRO A 202 -11.24 -12.01 -6.60
C PRO A 202 -11.29 -13.43 -7.18
N ALA A 203 -10.93 -13.64 -8.45
CA ALA A 203 -11.03 -14.96 -9.08
C ALA A 203 -10.10 -16.00 -8.42
N PRO A 204 -10.43 -17.32 -8.48
CA PRO A 204 -9.57 -18.38 -7.98
C PRO A 204 -8.17 -18.38 -8.61
N SER A 205 -7.17 -18.90 -7.88
CA SER A 205 -5.77 -19.05 -8.34
C SER A 205 -5.06 -17.75 -8.75
N THR A 206 -5.55 -16.59 -8.29
CA THR A 206 -4.97 -15.26 -8.58
C THR A 206 -3.87 -14.82 -7.60
N VAL A 207 -3.70 -15.55 -6.50
CA VAL A 207 -2.67 -15.34 -5.47
C VAL A 207 -1.23 -15.48 -6.02
N ARG A 208 -0.28 -14.84 -5.35
CA ARG A 208 1.18 -14.82 -5.61
C ARG A 208 1.98 -15.20 -4.35
N ASN A 209 3.31 -15.31 -4.51
CA ASN A 209 4.27 -15.59 -3.42
C ASN A 209 4.04 -16.91 -2.65
N VAL A 210 3.29 -17.84 -3.23
CA VAL A 210 2.74 -19.09 -2.62
C VAL A 210 3.76 -20.18 -2.23
N VAL A 211 5.05 -19.85 -2.06
CA VAL A 211 6.05 -20.84 -1.66
C VAL A 211 5.95 -21.17 -0.16
N PRO A 212 6.16 -22.43 0.27
CA PRO A 212 5.96 -22.85 1.67
C PRO A 212 6.82 -22.14 2.72
N TRP A 213 7.85 -21.40 2.31
CA TRP A 213 8.79 -20.68 3.17
C TRP A 213 8.58 -19.15 3.20
N ILE A 214 7.45 -18.66 2.66
CA ILE A 214 7.02 -17.25 2.76
C ILE A 214 5.67 -17.17 3.49
N ILE A 215 5.56 -16.27 4.47
CA ILE A 215 4.28 -15.88 5.06
C ILE A 215 3.54 -15.01 4.03
N THR A 216 2.59 -15.60 3.32
CA THR A 216 1.79 -14.92 2.27
C THR A 216 0.59 -14.20 2.89
N VAL A 217 0.54 -12.88 2.76
CA VAL A 217 -0.44 -12.01 3.45
C VAL A 217 -1.51 -11.48 2.48
N GLY A 218 -2.76 -11.88 2.72
CA GLY A 218 -3.95 -11.30 2.08
C GLY A 218 -4.41 -9.98 2.74
N ALA A 219 -5.19 -9.18 2.02
CA ALA A 219 -5.73 -7.91 2.52
C ALA A 219 -7.21 -8.02 2.92
N SER A 220 -7.61 -7.29 3.96
CA SER A 220 -8.99 -7.19 4.45
C SER A 220 -9.35 -5.74 4.82
N SER A 221 -10.64 -5.48 5.02
CA SER A 221 -11.17 -4.20 5.50
C SER A 221 -11.15 -4.10 7.02
N ILE A 222 -10.91 -2.90 7.55
CA ILE A 222 -11.11 -2.55 8.96
C ILE A 222 -12.48 -1.88 9.17
N ASP A 223 -12.84 -1.60 10.42
CA ASP A 223 -14.09 -0.94 10.84
C ASP A 223 -14.29 0.50 10.28
N ARG A 224 -13.19 1.22 10.05
CA ARG A 224 -13.20 2.62 9.61
C ARG A 224 -13.62 2.79 8.14
N ILE A 225 -14.72 3.52 7.94
CA ILE A 225 -15.25 3.93 6.64
C ILE A 225 -15.04 5.44 6.42
N PHE A 226 -14.63 5.84 5.21
CA PHE A 226 -14.51 7.25 4.81
C PHE A 226 -15.79 7.71 4.07
N SER A 227 -16.87 7.91 4.83
CA SER A 227 -18.15 8.39 4.27
C SER A 227 -18.01 9.79 3.68
N SER A 228 -18.64 9.98 2.51
CA SER A 228 -18.75 11.23 1.79
C SER A 228 -20.10 11.24 1.05
N PRO A 229 -21.20 11.60 1.72
CA PRO A 229 -22.52 11.57 1.13
C PRO A 229 -22.71 12.67 0.07
N VAL A 230 -23.46 12.35 -0.97
CA VAL A 230 -23.90 13.30 -2.00
C VAL A 230 -25.34 13.70 -1.71
N LEU A 231 -25.58 14.99 -1.55
CA LEU A 231 -26.93 15.56 -1.45
C LEU A 231 -27.37 16.09 -2.83
N LEU A 232 -28.47 15.57 -3.35
CA LEU A 232 -29.08 16.00 -4.60
C LEU A 232 -30.05 17.18 -4.38
N GLY A 233 -30.34 17.93 -5.44
CA GLY A 233 -31.23 19.10 -5.38
C GLY A 233 -32.69 18.79 -5.02
N ASN A 234 -33.12 17.53 -5.11
CA ASN A 234 -34.42 17.04 -4.64
C ASN A 234 -34.41 16.59 -3.16
N GLY A 235 -33.32 16.82 -2.42
CA GLY A 235 -33.15 16.42 -1.02
C GLY A 235 -32.72 14.96 -0.82
N LEU A 236 -32.60 14.14 -1.88
CA LEU A 236 -32.10 12.77 -1.75
C LEU A 236 -30.62 12.78 -1.34
N LYS A 237 -30.31 12.10 -0.23
CA LYS A 237 -28.96 11.87 0.26
C LYS A 237 -28.50 10.45 -0.13
N ILE A 238 -27.44 10.36 -0.92
CA ILE A 238 -26.81 9.08 -1.32
C ILE A 238 -25.50 8.95 -0.53
N GLU A 239 -25.37 7.89 0.27
CA GLU A 239 -24.11 7.60 0.98
C GLU A 239 -23.05 7.12 -0.02
N GLY A 240 -21.97 7.88 -0.14
CA GLY A 240 -20.79 7.55 -0.92
C GLY A 240 -19.55 7.40 -0.04
N GLN A 241 -18.43 7.01 -0.64
CA GLN A 241 -17.13 6.95 0.04
C GLN A 241 -16.04 7.60 -0.81
N THR A 242 -15.19 8.43 -0.21
CA THR A 242 -13.99 8.97 -0.84
C THR A 242 -13.05 9.60 0.18
N VAL A 243 -11.76 9.68 -0.17
CA VAL A 243 -10.68 10.27 0.63
C VAL A 243 -10.17 11.58 -0.03
N THR A 244 -11.10 12.35 -0.60
CA THR A 244 -10.80 13.60 -1.30
C THR A 244 -10.80 14.80 -0.33
N PRO A 245 -9.76 15.66 -0.32
CA PRO A 245 -9.77 16.89 0.47
C PRO A 245 -10.76 17.94 -0.07
N TYR A 246 -11.22 17.78 -1.32
CA TYR A 246 -12.07 18.75 -2.00
C TYR A 246 -13.52 18.68 -1.50
N LYS A 247 -13.91 19.69 -0.71
CA LYS A 247 -15.29 19.85 -0.21
C LYS A 247 -16.12 20.66 -1.21
N LEU A 248 -17.33 20.18 -1.48
CA LEU A 248 -18.23 20.70 -2.50
C LEU A 248 -19.27 21.63 -1.85
N ASN A 249 -18.84 22.86 -1.58
CA ASN A 249 -19.60 23.83 -0.78
C ASN A 249 -20.82 24.47 -1.52
N THR A 250 -21.14 24.01 -2.73
CA THR A 250 -22.28 24.41 -3.60
C THR A 250 -22.64 23.26 -4.56
N VAL A 251 -23.86 23.16 -5.11
CA VAL A 251 -24.32 22.00 -5.95
C VAL A 251 -24.74 22.41 -7.37
N ARG A 252 -24.27 21.70 -8.41
CA ARG A 252 -24.32 21.96 -9.88
C ARG A 252 -25.56 21.31 -10.50
N PRO A 253 -25.93 21.62 -11.76
CA PRO A 253 -26.66 20.66 -12.56
C PRO A 253 -25.85 19.36 -12.61
N LEU A 254 -26.40 18.30 -12.03
CA LEU A 254 -26.01 16.96 -12.38
C LEU A 254 -26.54 16.71 -13.79
N VAL A 255 -25.68 16.28 -14.70
CA VAL A 255 -26.07 15.79 -16.03
C VAL A 255 -25.77 14.29 -16.07
N TYR A 256 -26.69 13.50 -16.60
CA TYR A 256 -26.43 12.08 -16.84
C TYR A 256 -25.55 11.95 -18.09
N ALA A 257 -24.55 11.07 -18.03
CA ALA A 257 -23.52 11.01 -19.07
C ALA A 257 -24.03 10.52 -20.43
N GLY A 258 -25.23 9.91 -20.49
CA GLY A 258 -25.90 9.57 -21.74
C GLY A 258 -26.53 10.78 -22.46
N ASP A 259 -26.84 11.84 -21.71
CA ASP A 259 -27.45 13.07 -22.24
C ASP A 259 -26.38 14.12 -22.64
N ALA A 260 -25.09 13.76 -22.52
CA ALA A 260 -23.95 14.66 -22.65
C ALA A 260 -23.21 14.43 -23.98
N GLU A 261 -23.81 14.89 -25.08
CA GLU A 261 -23.26 14.72 -26.43
C GLU A 261 -22.07 15.63 -26.76
N ALA A 262 -21.30 15.24 -27.78
CA ALA A 262 -20.38 16.15 -28.45
C ALA A 262 -21.15 17.02 -29.45
N PRO A 263 -20.83 18.33 -29.59
CA PRO A 263 -21.54 19.21 -30.52
C PRO A 263 -21.52 18.67 -31.96
N GLY A 264 -22.71 18.34 -32.49
CA GLY A 264 -22.89 17.83 -33.85
C GLY A 264 -22.85 16.30 -33.99
N THR A 265 -22.86 15.52 -32.91
CA THR A 265 -22.95 14.03 -32.98
C THR A 265 -24.33 13.45 -32.71
N THR A 266 -25.38 14.29 -32.73
CA THR A 266 -26.72 13.93 -32.28
C THR A 266 -27.35 12.77 -33.04
N THR A 267 -27.88 11.80 -32.29
CA THR A 267 -28.53 10.60 -32.82
C THR A 267 -30.04 10.59 -32.53
N ASN A 268 -30.78 9.67 -33.17
CA ASN A 268 -32.23 9.56 -32.96
C ASN A 268 -32.63 8.98 -31.59
N ASP A 269 -31.66 8.50 -30.80
CA ASP A 269 -31.91 7.81 -29.53
C ASP A 269 -31.84 8.75 -28.30
N THR A 270 -31.47 10.03 -28.49
CA THR A 270 -31.36 11.02 -27.41
C THR A 270 -32.61 11.89 -27.25
N VAL A 271 -33.15 11.94 -26.04
CA VAL A 271 -34.25 12.84 -25.63
C VAL A 271 -33.70 14.07 -24.88
N GLY A 272 -33.23 15.06 -25.65
CA GLY A 272 -32.78 16.38 -25.17
C GLY A 272 -33.85 17.47 -25.31
#